data_AF-A0A7X7F9S5-F1
#
_entry.id   AF-A0A7X7F9S5-F1
#
_cell.length_a   1.000
_cell.length_b   1.000
_cell.length_c   1.000
_cell.angle_alpha   90.00
_cell.angle_beta   90.00
_cell.angle_gamma   90.00
#
_symmetry.space_group_name_H-M   'P 1'
#
loop_
_entity.id
_entity.type
_entity.pdbx_description
1 polymer ?
#
loop_
_entity_poly.entity_id
_entity_poly.type
_entity_poly.pdbx_seq_one_letter_code
_entity_poly.pdbx_strand_id
1 'polypeptide(L)'
;KTLIKDLAAEGRTVLLSSHLLAEVEDVCDRVVILGDGKIRAEGRLDDLLKAREGLQMTITDMTPERAEDFCRQMEAEGAHVELDRPSMTLEAFFLATIKRTRKS
;
A
#
# COMPACT_ATOMS: atom_id res chain seq x y z
N LYS A 1 20.32 0.50 6.91
CA LYS A 1 19.59 -0.65 6.31
C LYS A 1 20.52 -1.84 6.07
N THR A 2 21.66 -1.67 5.39
CA THR A 2 22.65 -2.74 5.08
C THR A 2 23.09 -3.54 6.31
N LEU A 3 23.52 -2.88 7.39
CA LEU A 3 23.97 -3.56 8.62
C LEU A 3 22.94 -4.54 9.20
N ILE A 4 21.64 -4.18 9.19
CA ILE A 4 20.57 -5.04 9.74
C ILE A 4 20.38 -6.27 8.85
N LYS A 5 20.40 -6.07 7.53
CA LYS A 5 20.29 -7.15 6.54
C LYS A 5 21.50 -8.08 6.61
N ASP A 6 22.71 -7.53 6.80
CA ASP A 6 23.95 -8.31 6.90
C ASP A 6 23.96 -9.19 8.16
N LEU A 7 23.56 -8.62 9.32
CA LEU A 7 23.43 -9.38 10.57
C LEU A 7 22.41 -10.52 10.46
N ALA A 8 21.28 -10.27 9.78
CA ALA A 8 20.29 -11.31 9.51
C ALA A 8 20.84 -12.39 8.56
N ALA A 9 21.59 -12.01 7.53
CA ALA A 9 22.23 -12.92 6.57
C ALA A 9 23.29 -13.83 7.22
N GLU A 10 23.93 -13.38 8.31
CA GLU A 10 24.80 -14.20 9.14
C GLU A 10 24.04 -15.20 10.05
N GLY A 11 22.72 -15.26 9.96
CA GLY A 11 21.87 -16.18 10.74
C GLY A 11 21.49 -15.67 12.13
N ARG A 12 21.67 -14.36 12.42
CA ARG A 12 21.26 -13.77 13.70
C ARG A 12 19.80 -13.33 13.66
N THR A 13 19.06 -13.62 14.74
CA THR A 13 17.71 -13.07 14.91
C THR A 13 17.80 -11.60 15.29
N VAL A 14 17.18 -10.72 14.49
CA VAL A 14 17.12 -9.28 14.73
C VAL A 14 15.68 -8.86 14.98
N LEU A 15 15.42 -8.19 16.11
CA LEU A 15 14.15 -7.55 16.39
C LEU A 15 14.23 -6.05 16.04
N LEU A 16 13.41 -5.62 15.09
CA LEU A 16 13.28 -4.21 14.70
C LEU A 16 11.90 -3.70 15.12
N SER A 17 11.86 -2.59 15.85
CA SER A 17 10.64 -1.84 16.14
C SER A 17 10.76 -0.45 15.53
N SER A 18 9.98 -0.17 14.50
CA SER A 18 9.91 1.13 13.84
C SER A 18 8.45 1.52 13.62
N HIS A 19 8.18 2.83 13.64
CA HIS A 19 6.90 3.39 13.22
C HIS A 19 6.90 3.80 11.74
N LEU A 20 8.07 3.74 11.08
CA LEU A 20 8.22 4.03 9.65
C LEU A 20 7.95 2.75 8.86
N LEU A 21 6.72 2.63 8.36
CA LEU A 21 6.25 1.43 7.65
C LEU A 21 7.11 1.08 6.43
N ALA A 22 7.59 2.08 5.68
CA ALA A 22 8.47 1.88 4.53
C ALA A 22 9.83 1.26 4.90
N GLU A 23 10.31 1.43 6.13
CA GLU A 23 11.53 0.76 6.60
C GLU A 23 11.26 -0.68 7.01
N VAL A 24 10.11 -0.92 7.65
CA VAL A 24 9.67 -2.27 8.04
C VAL A 24 9.47 -3.12 6.80
N GLU A 25 8.83 -2.57 5.76
CA GLU A 25 8.58 -3.27 4.50
C GLU A 25 9.88 -3.65 3.77
N ASP A 26 10.89 -2.77 3.78
CA ASP A 26 12.16 -3.01 3.10
C ASP A 26 13.10 -3.95 3.87
N VAL A 27 12.97 -4.06 5.20
CA VAL A 27 13.97 -4.75 6.05
C VAL A 27 13.45 -6.05 6.68
N CYS A 28 12.16 -6.16 6.98
CA CYS A 28 11.62 -7.29 7.75
C CYS A 28 11.02 -8.40 6.87
N ASP A 29 11.40 -9.66 7.12
CA ASP A 29 10.76 -10.83 6.52
C ASP A 29 9.39 -11.17 7.14
N ARG A 30 9.25 -10.87 8.43
CA ARG A 30 8.06 -11.12 9.26
C ARG A 30 7.76 -9.91 10.11
N VAL A 31 6.46 -9.67 10.35
CA VAL A 31 5.99 -8.56 11.16
C VAL A 31 4.93 -9.01 12.16
N VAL A 32 4.88 -8.30 13.28
CA VAL A 32 3.82 -8.40 14.29
C VAL A 32 3.27 -6.99 14.50
N ILE A 33 1.96 -6.81 14.31
CA ILE A 33 1.27 -5.55 14.57
C ILE A 33 0.65 -5.63 15.95
N LEU A 34 1.09 -4.76 16.85
CA LEU A 34 0.57 -4.63 18.21
C LEU A 34 -0.33 -3.40 18.31
N GLY A 35 -1.52 -3.56 18.90
CA GLY A 35 -2.46 -2.47 19.19
C GLY A 35 -3.30 -2.77 20.42
N ASP A 36 -3.41 -1.82 21.34
CA ASP A 36 -4.11 -1.95 22.63
C ASP A 36 -3.62 -3.13 23.49
N GLY A 37 -2.31 -3.38 23.48
CA GLY A 37 -1.70 -4.49 24.22
C GLY A 37 -2.01 -5.88 23.64
N LYS A 38 -2.57 -5.97 22.42
CA LYS A 38 -2.91 -7.22 21.75
C LYS A 38 -2.26 -7.30 20.37
N ILE A 39 -1.92 -8.53 19.95
CA ILE A 39 -1.49 -8.80 18.58
C ILE A 39 -2.71 -8.67 17.66
N ARG A 40 -2.62 -7.77 16.68
CA ARG A 40 -3.65 -7.51 15.67
C ARG A 40 -3.38 -8.27 14.38
N ALA A 41 -2.12 -8.48 14.04
CA ALA A 41 -1.68 -9.31 12.91
C ALA A 41 -0.26 -9.85 13.17
N GLU A 42 0.04 -11.03 12.66
CA GLU A 42 1.37 -11.64 12.66
C GLU A 42 1.53 -12.49 11.41
N GLY A 43 2.69 -12.42 10.76
CA GLY A 43 2.95 -13.24 9.57
C GLY A 43 4.19 -12.83 8.79
N ARG A 44 4.39 -13.50 7.65
CA ARG A 44 5.31 -13.02 6.61
C ARG A 44 4.72 -11.79 5.96
N LEU A 45 5.57 -10.83 5.65
CA LEU A 45 5.13 -9.59 5.04
C LEU A 45 4.40 -9.84 3.71
N ASP A 46 4.95 -10.69 2.84
CA ASP A 46 4.33 -11.06 1.57
C ASP A 46 2.94 -11.69 1.73
N ASP A 47 2.71 -12.44 2.80
CA ASP A 47 1.41 -13.07 3.04
C ASP A 47 0.39 -12.10 3.63
N LEU A 48 0.84 -11.13 4.42
CA LEU A 48 0.01 -10.08 4.98
C LEU A 48 -0.35 -8.99 3.95
N LEU A 49 0.55 -8.74 2.99
CA LEU A 49 0.38 -7.74 1.92
C LEU A 49 -0.33 -8.29 0.67
N LYS A 50 -0.49 -9.62 0.53
CA LYS A 50 -1.34 -10.20 -0.51
C LYS A 50 -2.77 -9.69 -0.33
N ALA A 51 -3.21 -8.85 -1.27
CA ALA A 51 -4.59 -8.39 -1.32
C ALA A 51 -5.53 -9.61 -1.33
N ARG A 52 -6.51 -9.61 -0.42
CA ARG A 52 -7.60 -10.58 -0.43
C ARG A 52 -8.39 -10.38 -1.72
N GLU A 53 -8.28 -11.32 -2.67
CA GLU A 53 -9.15 -11.51 -3.85
C GLU A 53 -9.84 -10.24 -4.37
N GLY A 54 -9.07 -9.17 -4.59
CA GLY A 54 -9.57 -7.85 -4.90
C GLY A 54 -8.82 -7.29 -6.10
N LEU A 55 -9.55 -6.64 -7.01
CA LEU A 55 -8.97 -5.96 -8.15
C LEU A 55 -8.86 -4.46 -7.82
N GLN A 56 -7.66 -3.91 -7.86
CA GLN A 56 -7.46 -2.46 -7.79
C GLN A 56 -7.41 -1.87 -9.20
N MET A 57 -8.31 -0.94 -9.50
CA MET A 57 -8.37 -0.24 -10.78
C MET A 57 -8.23 1.27 -10.56
N THR A 58 -7.29 1.89 -11.28
CA THR A 58 -7.14 3.35 -11.29
C THR A 58 -7.69 3.90 -12.60
N ILE A 59 -8.72 4.74 -12.53
CA ILE A 59 -9.36 5.35 -13.69
C ILE A 59 -9.05 6.85 -13.69
N THR A 60 -8.47 7.37 -14.78
CA THR A 60 -8.21 8.80 -14.96
C THR A 60 -9.30 9.45 -15.82
N ASP A 61 -9.48 10.76 -15.67
CA ASP A 61 -10.40 11.57 -16.50
C ASP A 61 -11.88 11.15 -16.41
N MET A 62 -12.29 10.61 -15.25
CA MET A 62 -13.69 10.27 -14.95
C MET A 62 -14.39 11.43 -14.22
N THR A 63 -15.62 11.76 -14.63
CA THR A 63 -16.43 12.75 -13.90
C THR A 63 -16.97 12.14 -12.61
N PRO A 64 -17.20 12.95 -11.55
CA PRO A 64 -17.76 12.46 -10.29
C PRO A 64 -19.08 11.69 -10.48
N GLU A 65 -19.97 12.20 -11.35
CA GLU A 65 -21.25 11.56 -11.66
C GLU A 65 -21.08 10.14 -12.24
N ARG A 66 -20.13 9.97 -13.16
CA ARG A 66 -19.82 8.65 -13.75
C ARG A 66 -19.16 7.70 -12.77
N ALA A 67 -18.35 8.23 -11.84
CA ALA A 67 -17.76 7.42 -10.79
C ALA A 67 -18.84 6.87 -9.84
N GLU A 68 -19.81 7.69 -9.47
CA GLU A 68 -20.95 7.26 -8.67
C GLU A 68 -21.82 6.21 -9.40
N ASP A 69 -22.12 6.43 -10.68
CA ASP A 69 -22.85 5.46 -11.51
C ASP A 69 -22.11 4.12 -11.60
N PHE A 70 -20.80 4.16 -11.82
CA PHE A 70 -19.96 2.97 -11.87
C PHE A 70 -19.99 2.19 -10.55
N CYS A 71 -19.85 2.86 -9.42
CA CYS A 71 -19.92 2.21 -8.10
C CYS A 71 -21.28 1.56 -7.87
N ARG A 72 -22.37 2.29 -8.14
CA ARG A 72 -23.73 1.75 -8.03
C ARG A 72 -23.94 0.50 -8.88
N GLN A 73 -23.42 0.49 -10.11
CA GLN A 73 -23.57 -0.67 -10.99
C GLN A 73 -22.82 -1.89 -10.46
N MET A 74 -21.57 -1.72 -10.03
CA MET A 74 -20.75 -2.82 -9.51
C MET A 74 -21.29 -3.36 -8.18
N GLU A 75 -21.80 -2.51 -7.30
CA GLU A 75 -22.50 -2.93 -6.08
C GLU A 75 -23.77 -3.73 -6.39
N ALA A 76 -24.53 -3.33 -7.41
CA ALA A 76 -25.71 -4.07 -7.85
C ALA A 76 -25.37 -5.46 -8.43
N GLU A 77 -24.17 -5.63 -8.98
CA GLU A 77 -23.63 -6.91 -9.45
C GLU A 77 -22.99 -7.74 -8.32
N GLY A 78 -23.01 -7.25 -7.08
CA GLY A 78 -22.53 -7.95 -5.88
C GLY A 78 -21.07 -7.70 -5.54
N ALA A 79 -20.40 -6.75 -6.21
CA ALA A 79 -19.04 -6.35 -5.86
C ALA A 79 -19.06 -5.37 -4.66
N HIS A 80 -18.07 -5.47 -3.79
CA HIS A 80 -17.79 -4.44 -2.79
C HIS A 80 -16.84 -3.41 -3.40
N VAL A 81 -17.29 -2.16 -3.55
CA VAL A 81 -16.52 -1.10 -4.21
C VAL A 81 -16.03 -0.10 -3.18
N GLU A 82 -14.71 0.05 -3.07
CA GLU A 82 -14.10 1.11 -2.27
C GLU A 82 -13.49 2.18 -3.18
N LEU A 83 -14.02 3.40 -3.09
CA LEU A 83 -13.43 4.55 -3.75
C LEU A 83 -12.30 5.10 -2.89
N ASP A 84 -11.08 4.71 -3.19
CA ASP A 84 -9.90 5.41 -2.69
C ASP A 84 -9.66 6.68 -3.52
N ARG A 85 -9.43 7.80 -2.85
CA ARG A 85 -8.88 8.99 -3.52
C ARG A 85 -7.38 8.86 -3.40
N PRO A 86 -6.66 8.50 -4.48
CA PRO A 86 -5.24 8.22 -4.35
C PRO A 86 -4.55 9.46 -3.78
N SER A 87 -4.01 9.32 -2.57
CA SER A 87 -3.02 10.28 -2.10
C SER A 87 -1.83 10.14 -3.03
N MET A 88 -1.53 11.19 -3.80
CA MET A 88 -0.34 11.17 -4.62
C MET A 88 0.86 11.13 -3.68
N THR A 89 1.77 10.18 -3.91
CA THR A 89 3.10 10.29 -3.32
C THR A 89 3.77 11.55 -3.87
N LEU A 90 4.70 12.12 -3.11
CA LEU A 90 5.44 13.33 -3.52
C LEU A 90 6.16 13.13 -4.87
N GLU A 91 6.61 11.91 -5.13
CA GLU A 91 7.25 11.49 -6.38
C GLU A 91 6.27 11.47 -7.57
N ALA A 92 5.06 10.93 -7.37
CA ALA A 92 4.01 10.92 -8.40
C ALA A 92 3.54 12.34 -8.75
N PHE A 93 3.41 13.23 -7.76
CA PHE A 93 3.08 14.65 -7.97
C PHE A 93 4.15 15.37 -8.80
N PHE A 94 5.43 15.15 -8.47
CA PHE A 94 6.55 15.78 -9.16
C PHE A 94 6.61 15.35 -10.64
N LEU A 95 6.48 14.05 -10.93
CA LEU A 95 6.45 13.53 -12.29
C LEU A 95 5.24 14.05 -13.09
N ALA A 96 4.07 14.15 -12.46
CA ALA A 96 2.87 14.71 -13.10
C ALA A 96 3.04 16.19 -13.45
N THR A 97 3.71 16.95 -12.57
CA THR A 97 4.01 18.37 -12.78
C THR A 97 4.98 18.59 -13.94
N ILE A 98 6.04 17.77 -14.04
CA ILE A 98 7.02 17.86 -15.13
C ILE A 98 6.43 17.43 -16.48
N LYS A 99 5.51 16.46 -16.51
CA LYS A 99 4.84 16.05 -17.75
C LYS A 99 3.92 17.14 -18.31
N ARG A 100 3.36 18.02 -17.47
CA ARG A 100 2.49 19.13 -17.89
C ARG A 100 3.26 20.29 -18.55
N THR A 101 4.52 20.51 -18.20
CA THR A 101 5.33 21.63 -18.73
C THR A 101 5.98 21.36 -20.09
N ARG A 102 5.89 20.14 -20.63
CA ARG A 102 6.36 19.79 -21.99
C ARG A 102 5.29 19.85 -23.08
N LYS A 103 4.08 20.33 -22.75
CA LYS A 103 2.94 20.43 -23.68
C LYS A 103 2.46 21.87 -23.92
N SER A 104 3.24 22.87 -23.53
CA SER A 104 3.01 24.28 -23.85
C SER A 104 4.17 24.87 -24.63
#